data_AF-A0A9D9CWQ8-F1
#
_entry.id   AF-A0A9D9CWQ8-F1
#
_cell.length_a   1.000
_cell.length_b   1.000
_cell.length_c   1.000
_cell.angle_alpha   90.00
_cell.angle_beta   90.00
_cell.angle_gamma   90.00
#
_symmetry.space_group_name_H-M   'P 1'
#
loop_
_entity.id
_entity.type
_entity.pdbx_description
1 polymer ?
#
loop_
_entity_poly.entity_id
_entity_poly.type
_entity_poly.pdbx_seq_one_letter_code
_entity_poly.pdbx_strand_id
1 'polypeptide(L)'
;MKKLTIEDLNRITPEEFKQTKKIPLVVVLDNVRSMHNVGAVFRTADAFIVEKIVLCGITSCPPNAEIHKSALGAELTVDWEYAEDTLDAVKQLKKQGYHVYSIEQVER
;
A
#
# COMPACT_ATOMS: atom_id res chain seq x y z
N MET A 1 8.26 -10.60 29.63
CA MET A 1 7.89 -9.43 28.78
C MET A 1 6.40 -9.49 28.48
N LYS A 2 5.66 -8.39 28.63
CA LYS A 2 4.22 -8.34 28.30
C LYS A 2 4.05 -8.12 26.79
N LYS A 3 3.25 -8.96 26.13
CA LYS A 3 2.86 -8.76 24.73
C LYS A 3 1.73 -7.73 24.68
N LEU A 4 1.87 -6.70 23.85
CA LEU A 4 0.85 -5.66 23.64
C LEU A 4 -0.27 -6.19 22.72
N THR A 5 -1.52 -5.85 23.02
CA THR A 5 -2.66 -6.06 22.11
C THR A 5 -2.70 -5.00 21.00
N ILE A 6 -3.61 -5.12 20.03
CA ILE A 6 -3.79 -4.09 19.00
C ILE A 6 -4.30 -2.78 19.64
N GLU A 7 -5.17 -2.87 20.66
CA GLU A 7 -5.64 -1.67 21.37
C GLU A 7 -4.51 -1.00 22.16
N ASP A 8 -3.57 -1.78 22.71
CA ASP A 8 -2.43 -1.26 23.46
C ASP A 8 -1.43 -0.45 22.61
N LEU A 9 -1.52 -0.51 21.27
CA LEU A 9 -0.58 0.15 20.36
C LEU A 9 -0.84 1.66 20.19
N ASN A 10 -1.88 2.23 20.83
CA ASN A 10 -2.27 3.64 20.71
C ASN A 10 -2.29 4.12 19.25
N ARG A 11 -2.79 3.29 18.34
CA ARG A 11 -2.95 3.67 16.94
C ARG A 11 -3.93 4.83 16.85
N ILE A 12 -3.56 5.83 16.05
CA ILE A 12 -4.49 6.90 15.67
C ILE A 12 -5.70 6.29 14.95
N THR A 13 -6.85 6.95 15.10
CA THR A 13 -8.09 6.55 14.44
C THR A 13 -7.94 6.59 12.91
N PRO A 14 -8.75 5.84 12.14
CA PRO A 14 -8.78 5.94 10.68
C PRO A 14 -8.98 7.38 10.17
N GLU A 15 -9.81 8.17 10.86
CA GLU A 15 -10.04 9.58 10.55
C GLU A 15 -8.79 10.44 10.77
N GLU A 16 -8.10 10.27 11.90
CA GLU A 16 -6.84 10.95 12.20
C GLU A 16 -5.72 10.53 11.22
N PHE A 17 -5.69 9.26 10.84
CA PHE A 17 -4.75 8.75 9.85
C PHE A 17 -4.93 9.49 8.52
N LYS A 18 -6.17 9.65 8.05
CA LYS A 18 -6.48 10.38 6.80
C LYS A 18 -6.11 11.87 6.85
N GLN A 19 -6.17 12.49 8.02
CA GLN A 19 -5.78 13.90 8.20
C GLN A 19 -4.27 14.09 8.39
N THR A 20 -3.54 13.02 8.71
CA THR A 20 -2.10 13.10 8.92
C THR A 20 -1.38 13.40 7.61
N LYS A 21 -0.41 14.32 7.66
CA LYS A 21 0.45 14.63 6.51
C LYS A 21 1.17 13.36 6.05
N LYS A 22 0.88 12.93 4.83
CA LYS A 22 1.46 11.72 4.23
C LYS A 22 2.91 11.95 3.80
N ILE A 23 3.69 10.86 3.80
CA ILE A 23 4.93 10.83 3.03
C ILE A 23 4.54 10.82 1.55
N PRO A 24 5.05 11.75 0.71
CA PRO A 24 4.69 11.87 -0.71
C PRO A 24 5.33 10.75 -1.54
N LEU A 25 4.95 9.52 -1.23
CA LEU A 25 5.40 8.28 -1.83
C LEU A 25 4.18 7.50 -2.28
N VAL A 26 4.22 7.05 -3.53
CA VAL A 26 3.22 6.16 -4.10
C VAL A 26 3.90 4.82 -4.37
N VAL A 27 3.28 3.73 -3.90
CA VAL A 27 3.77 2.37 -4.15
C VAL A 27 2.94 1.73 -5.24
N VAL A 28 3.56 1.35 -6.36
CA VAL A 28 2.88 0.67 -7.47
C VAL A 28 3.18 -0.82 -7.39
N LEU A 29 2.13 -1.64 -7.29
CA LEU A 29 2.24 -3.11 -7.31
C LEU A 29 1.93 -3.63 -8.71
N ASP A 30 2.98 -3.87 -9.47
CA ASP A 30 2.92 -4.42 -10.83
C ASP A 30 2.65 -5.92 -10.81
N ASN A 31 1.42 -6.33 -11.13
CA ASN A 31 1.04 -7.74 -11.30
C ASN A 31 1.41 -8.67 -10.12
N VAL A 32 1.31 -8.15 -8.89
CA VAL A 32 1.65 -8.91 -7.66
C VAL A 32 0.57 -9.94 -7.37
N ARG A 33 0.89 -11.22 -7.61
CA ARG A 33 -0.06 -12.33 -7.48
C ARG A 33 -0.37 -12.73 -6.03
N SER A 34 0.59 -12.57 -5.12
CA SER A 34 0.45 -13.04 -3.74
C SER A 34 -0.39 -12.07 -2.92
N MET A 35 -1.61 -12.46 -2.56
CA MET A 35 -2.49 -11.70 -1.66
C MET A 35 -1.84 -11.41 -0.30
N HIS A 36 -1.02 -12.33 0.21
CA HIS A 36 -0.25 -12.13 1.43
C HIS A 36 0.79 -11.01 1.28
N ASN A 37 1.46 -10.93 0.12
CA ASN A 37 2.42 -9.85 -0.14
C ASN A 37 1.71 -8.52 -0.35
N VAL A 38 0.56 -8.50 -1.01
CA VAL A 38 -0.27 -7.31 -1.13
C VAL A 38 -0.64 -6.78 0.25
N GLY A 39 -1.16 -7.61 1.15
CA GLY A 39 -1.49 -7.17 2.50
C GLY A 39 -0.27 -6.78 3.34
N ALA A 40 0.88 -7.45 3.16
CA ALA A 40 2.13 -7.00 3.79
C ALA A 40 2.54 -5.59 3.34
N VAL A 41 2.40 -5.26 2.05
CA VAL A 41 2.66 -3.90 1.52
C VAL A 41 1.68 -2.90 2.13
N PHE A 42 0.39 -3.20 2.21
CA PHE A 42 -0.59 -2.35 2.91
C PHE A 42 -0.15 -2.07 4.35
N ARG A 43 0.24 -3.11 5.09
CA ARG A 43 0.68 -2.98 6.48
C ARG A 43 1.93 -2.11 6.63
N THR A 44 2.90 -2.25 5.72
CA THR A 44 4.08 -1.40 5.67
C THR A 44 3.72 0.04 5.32
N ALA A 45 2.85 0.25 4.33
CA ALA A 45 2.40 1.57 3.92
C ALA A 45 1.68 2.33 5.05
N ASP A 46 0.84 1.64 5.81
CA ASP A 46 0.17 2.18 7.00
C ASP A 46 1.19 2.60 8.08
N ALA A 47 2.17 1.75 8.38
CA ALA A 47 3.20 2.02 9.37
C ALA A 47 4.07 3.25 9.03
N PHE A 48 4.31 3.50 7.74
CA PHE A 48 5.07 4.65 7.26
C PHE A 48 4.21 5.84 6.84
N ILE A 49 2.88 5.75 6.94
CA ILE A 49 1.96 6.81 6.53
C ILE A 49 2.21 7.23 5.07
N VAL A 50 2.37 6.23 4.20
CA VAL A 50 2.53 6.38 2.75
C VAL A 50 1.27 7.01 2.17
N GLU A 51 1.43 7.82 1.12
CA GLU A 51 0.32 8.54 0.50
C GLU A 51 -0.73 7.60 -0.10
N LYS A 52 -0.32 6.71 -1.00
CA LYS A 52 -1.23 5.71 -1.58
C LYS A 52 -0.53 4.50 -2.18
N ILE A 53 -1.32 3.45 -2.43
CA ILE A 53 -0.92 2.26 -3.19
C ILE A 53 -1.69 2.18 -4.51
N VAL A 54 -1.03 1.84 -5.61
CA VAL A 54 -1.68 1.52 -6.89
C VAL A 54 -1.54 0.03 -7.16
N LEU A 55 -2.65 -0.68 -7.24
CA LEU A 55 -2.70 -2.12 -7.55
C LEU A 55 -2.90 -2.29 -9.04
N CYS A 56 -1.96 -2.94 -9.74
CA CYS A 56 -2.00 -3.03 -11.19
C CYS A 56 -2.21 -4.44 -11.73
N GLY A 57 -2.93 -4.55 -12.84
CA GLY A 57 -3.09 -5.79 -13.61
C GLY A 57 -3.70 -6.93 -12.79
N ILE A 58 -3.02 -8.07 -12.71
CA ILE A 58 -3.55 -9.26 -11.99
C ILE A 58 -3.53 -9.14 -10.46
N THR A 59 -3.08 -8.01 -9.92
CA THR A 59 -2.99 -7.80 -8.47
C THR A 59 -4.37 -7.83 -7.82
N SER A 60 -4.56 -8.71 -6.83
CA SER A 60 -5.83 -8.80 -6.11
C SER A 60 -6.10 -7.54 -5.29
N CYS A 61 -7.35 -7.08 -5.30
CA CYS A 61 -7.79 -5.87 -4.61
C CYS A 61 -8.61 -6.18 -3.35
N PRO A 62 -8.56 -5.32 -2.32
CA PRO A 62 -9.56 -5.31 -1.25
C PRO A 62 -10.98 -5.04 -1.79
N PRO A 63 -12.05 -5.56 -1.15
CA PRO A 63 -12.03 -6.43 0.03
C PRO A 63 -11.68 -7.88 -0.32
N ASN A 64 -10.71 -8.45 0.40
CA ASN A 64 -10.27 -9.84 0.25
C ASN A 64 -9.75 -10.38 1.60
N ALA A 65 -10.20 -11.57 2.01
CA ALA A 65 -9.88 -12.13 3.33
C ALA A 65 -8.38 -12.40 3.55
N GLU A 66 -7.65 -12.84 2.52
CA GLU A 66 -6.21 -13.12 2.62
C GLU A 66 -5.39 -11.82 2.70
N ILE A 67 -5.82 -10.79 1.96
CA ILE A 67 -5.24 -9.45 2.09
C ILE A 67 -5.52 -8.90 3.49
N HIS A 68 -6.77 -8.95 3.96
CA HIS A 68 -7.17 -8.44 5.28
C HIS A 68 -6.35 -9.07 6.41
N LYS A 69 -6.16 -10.39 6.37
CA LYS A 69 -5.40 -11.15 7.39
C LYS A 69 -3.95 -10.70 7.51
N SER A 70 -3.32 -10.29 6.40
CA SER A 70 -1.92 -9.85 6.38
C SER A 70 -1.76 -8.33 6.56
N ALA A 71 -2.71 -7.55 6.05
CA ALA A 71 -2.79 -6.09 6.18
C ALA A 71 -3.17 -5.63 7.59
N LEU A 72 -3.92 -6.46 8.34
CA LEU A 72 -4.43 -6.14 9.68
C LEU A 72 -5.24 -4.82 9.71
N GLY A 73 -6.11 -4.64 8.73
CA GLY A 73 -6.98 -3.48 8.59
C GLY A 73 -6.35 -2.26 7.91
N ALA A 74 -5.06 -2.33 7.55
CA ALA A 74 -4.37 -1.26 6.83
C ALA A 74 -5.00 -0.93 5.46
N GLU A 75 -5.67 -1.90 4.83
CA GLU A 75 -6.39 -1.72 3.58
C GLU A 75 -7.65 -0.83 3.70
N LEU A 76 -8.07 -0.52 4.94
CA LEU A 76 -9.17 0.38 5.24
C LEU A 76 -8.70 1.82 5.49
N THR A 77 -7.41 2.03 5.77
CA THR A 77 -6.83 3.32 6.16
C THR A 77 -5.90 3.92 5.10
N VAL A 78 -5.11 3.08 4.43
CA VAL A 78 -4.22 3.51 3.35
C VAL A 78 -5.04 3.73 2.09
N ASP A 79 -4.92 4.92 1.49
CA ASP A 79 -5.58 5.21 0.22
C ASP A 79 -4.99 4.30 -0.88
N TRP A 80 -5.85 3.75 -1.72
CA TRP A 80 -5.42 2.92 -2.83
C TRP A 80 -6.35 3.04 -4.03
N GLU A 81 -5.81 2.74 -5.21
CA GLU A 81 -6.57 2.68 -6.46
C GLU A 81 -6.14 1.48 -7.29
N TYR A 82 -7.01 1.05 -8.20
CA TYR A 82 -6.71 -0.01 -9.15
C TYR A 82 -6.46 0.58 -10.54
N ALA A 83 -5.48 0.03 -11.25
CA ALA A 83 -5.23 0.30 -12.66
C ALA A 83 -5.09 -1.00 -13.45
N GLU A 84 -5.73 -1.09 -14.61
CA GLU A 84 -5.61 -2.30 -15.44
C GLU A 84 -4.19 -2.47 -16.02
N ASP A 85 -3.57 -1.37 -16.46
CA ASP A 85 -2.23 -1.35 -17.04
C ASP A 85 -1.25 -0.54 -16.17
N THR A 86 -0.13 -1.18 -15.82
CA THR A 86 0.91 -0.58 -14.96
C THR A 86 1.58 0.62 -15.63
N LEU A 87 1.81 0.57 -16.94
CA LEU A 87 2.51 1.66 -17.64
C LEU A 87 1.65 2.91 -17.71
N ASP A 88 0.34 2.78 -17.85
CA ASP A 88 -0.59 3.90 -17.85
C ASP A 88 -0.67 4.56 -16.47
N ALA A 89 -0.71 3.77 -15.39
CA ALA A 89 -0.59 4.29 -14.02
C ALA A 89 0.72 5.07 -13.83
N VAL A 90 1.85 4.51 -14.28
CA VAL A 90 3.17 5.17 -14.21
C VAL A 90 3.21 6.47 -15.02
N LYS A 91 2.65 6.48 -16.24
CA LYS A 91 2.57 7.71 -17.06
C LYS A 91 1.74 8.79 -16.37
N GLN A 92 0.63 8.42 -15.73
CA GLN A 92 -0.20 9.35 -14.98
C GLN A 92 0.55 9.94 -13.77
N LEU A 93 1.24 9.10 -12.99
CA LEU A 93 2.07 9.55 -11.87
C LEU A 93 3.20 10.50 -12.33
N LYS A 94 3.87 10.20 -13.45
CA LYS A 94 4.86 11.12 -14.03
C LYS A 94 4.25 12.46 -14.42
N LYS A 95 3.05 12.48 -15.03
CA LYS A 95 2.32 13.73 -15.36
C LYS A 95 1.94 14.53 -14.12
N GLN A 96 1.73 13.86 -12.99
CA GLN A 96 1.47 14.48 -11.69
C GLN A 96 2.75 14.99 -11.00
N GLY A 97 3.93 14.79 -11.59
CA GLY A 97 5.22 15.30 -11.08
C GLY A 97 6.01 14.32 -10.23
N TYR A 98 5.55 13.07 -10.08
CA TYR A 98 6.30 12.04 -9.34
C TYR A 98 7.54 11.59 -10.11
N HIS A 99 8.63 11.39 -9.38
CA HIS A 99 9.81 10.69 -9.89
C HIS A 99 9.58 9.20 -9.69
N VAL A 100 9.66 8.43 -10.78
CA VAL A 100 9.34 7.00 -10.76
C VAL A 100 10.61 6.17 -10.81
N TYR A 101 10.75 5.26 -9.84
CA TYR A 101 11.84 4.30 -9.73
C TYR A 101 11.27 2.89 -9.83
N SER A 102 11.93 2.04 -10.62
CA SER A 102 11.63 0.61 -10.68
C SER A 102 12.59 -0.14 -9.76
N ILE A 103 12.08 -1.16 -9.06
CA ILE A 103 12.88 -2.08 -8.26
C ILE A 103 13.00 -3.37 -9.07
N GLU A 104 14.22 -3.71 -9.49
CA GLU A 104 14.50 -4.88 -10.32
C GLU A 104 15.76 -5.59 -9.82
N GLN A 105 15.80 -6.92 -9.96
CA GLN A 105 17.02 -7.68 -9.79
C GLN A 105 17.81 -7.67 -11.09
N VAL A 106 19.04 -7.18 -11.04
CA VAL A 106 19.94 -7.14 -12.19
C VAL A 106 21.13 -8.07 -11.97
N GLU A 107 21.77 -8.49 -13.05
CA GLU A 107 23.07 -9.16 -12.97
C GLU A 107 24.12 -8.23 -12.35
N ARG A 108 25.09 -8.82 -11.65
CA ARG A 108 26.23 -8.09 -11.08
C ARG A 108 27.29 -7.78 -12.13
#